data_AF-A0A351TC93-F1
#
_entry.id   AF-A0A351TC93-F1
#
_cell.length_a   1.000
_cell.length_b   1.000
_cell.length_c   1.000
_cell.angle_alpha   90.00
_cell.angle_beta   90.00
_cell.angle_gamma   90.00
#
_symmetry.space_group_name_H-M   'P 1'
#
loop_
_entity.id
_entity.type
_entity.pdbx_description
1 polymer ?
#
loop_
_entity_poly.entity_id
_entity_poly.type
_entity_poly.pdbx_seq_one_letter_code
_entity_poly.pdbx_strand_id
1 'polypeptide(L)' 'MSKANYINSPYFLINKDIDFSSNFKDFNSQILHIHGNKDIAVPFESLSIDFINKIIVEN' A
#
# COMPACT_ATOMS: atom_id res chain seq x y z
N MET A 1 -20.56 -18.87 13.84
CA MET A 1 -19.48 -18.89 12.82
C MET A 1 -19.12 -17.44 12.50
N SER A 2 -18.03 -16.92 13.06
CA SER A 2 -17.46 -15.66 12.58
C SER A 2 -16.90 -15.91 11.18
N LYS A 3 -17.49 -15.29 10.17
CA LYS A 3 -16.94 -15.30 8.81
C LYS A 3 -15.59 -14.58 8.91
N ALA A 4 -14.48 -15.30 8.71
CA ALA A 4 -13.18 -14.66 8.60
C ALA A 4 -13.26 -13.72 7.40
N ASN A 5 -13.31 -12.42 7.66
CA ASN A 5 -13.26 -11.40 6.62
C ASN A 5 -11.82 -11.32 6.14
N TYR A 6 -11.45 -12.22 5.23
CA TYR A 6 -10.17 -12.15 4.55
C TYR A 6 -10.19 -10.93 3.63
N ILE A 7 -9.38 -9.93 3.98
CA ILE A 7 -9.11 -8.79 3.11
C ILE A 7 -8.10 -9.27 2.08
N ASN A 8 -8.53 -9.36 0.83
CA ASN A 8 -7.73 -9.81 -0.30
C ASN A 8 -7.44 -8.65 -1.25
N SER A 9 -6.53 -8.85 -2.20
CA SER A 9 -6.16 -7.87 -3.24
C SER A 9 -7.33 -7.02 -3.81
N PRO A 10 -8.50 -7.59 -4.17
CA PRO A 10 -9.63 -6.80 -4.65
C PRO A 10 -10.08 -5.67 -3.73
N TYR A 11 -10.00 -5.86 -2.40
CA TYR A 11 -10.34 -4.83 -1.43
C TYR A 11 -9.46 -3.58 -1.57
N PHE A 12 -8.16 -3.77 -1.75
CA PHE A 12 -7.20 -2.66 -1.90
C PHE A 12 -7.31 -2.02 -3.28
N LEU A 13 -7.52 -2.83 -4.32
CA LEU A 13 -7.63 -2.36 -5.70
C LEU A 13 -8.85 -1.47 -5.94
N ILE A 14 -9.96 -1.64 -5.19
CA ILE A 14 -11.17 -0.80 -5.32
C ILE A 14 -10.86 0.69 -5.12
N ASN A 15 -9.87 1.01 -4.28
CA ASN A 15 -9.56 2.38 -3.87
C ASN A 15 -8.18 2.85 -4.34
N LYS A 16 -7.55 2.16 -5.30
CA LYS A 16 -6.21 2.51 -5.79
C LYS A 16 -6.10 3.94 -6.33
N ASP A 17 -7.22 4.48 -6.82
CA ASP A 17 -7.29 5.82 -7.42
C ASP A 17 -7.59 6.92 -6.36
N ILE A 18 -7.79 6.56 -5.10
CA ILE A 18 -7.97 7.54 -4.01
C ILE A 18 -6.61 8.03 -3.54
N ASP A 19 -6.30 9.30 -3.83
CA ASP A 19 -5.06 9.94 -3.41
C ASP A 19 -5.08 10.31 -1.91
N PHE A 20 -4.16 9.73 -1.14
CA PHE A 20 -3.94 10.04 0.28
C PHE A 20 -2.65 10.85 0.53
N SER A 21 -1.94 11.26 -0.53
CA SER A 21 -0.64 11.95 -0.43
C SER A 21 -0.69 13.22 0.41
N SER A 22 -1.83 13.92 0.42
CA SER A 22 -2.06 15.11 1.25
C SER A 22 -1.83 14.88 2.74
N ASN A 23 -2.09 13.67 3.23
CA ASN A 23 -2.00 13.34 4.65
C ASN A 23 -0.55 13.19 5.13
N PHE A 24 0.40 13.07 4.20
CA PHE A 24 1.80 12.76 4.48
C PHE A 24 2.76 13.83 3.97
N LYS A 25 2.26 14.96 3.44
CA LYS A 25 3.10 16.02 2.84
C LYS A 25 4.24 16.48 3.74
N ASP A 26 3.96 16.71 5.03
CA ASP A 26 4.95 17.22 5.98
C ASP A 26 5.94 16.16 6.48
N PHE A 27 5.64 14.88 6.24
CA PHE A 27 6.40 13.74 6.78
C PHE A 27 7.01 12.86 5.69
N ASN A 28 6.85 13.19 4.40
CA ASN A 28 7.21 12.29 3.30
C ASN A 28 8.70 11.86 3.33
N SER A 29 9.60 12.74 3.79
CA SER A 29 11.03 12.42 3.95
C SER A 29 11.36 11.67 5.24
N GLN A 30 10.43 11.56 6.18
CA GLN A 30 10.59 10.91 7.48
C GLN A 30 9.98 9.49 7.50
N ILE A 31 9.20 9.15 6.49
CA ILE A 31 8.55 7.84 6.37
C ILE A 31 9.42 6.94 5.49
N LEU A 32 9.67 5.72 5.97
CA LEU A 32 10.23 4.62 5.18
C LEU A 32 9.10 3.65 4.83
N HIS A 33 8.79 3.54 3.54
CA HIS A 33 7.86 2.56 3.03
C HIS A 33 8.59 1.27 2.67
N ILE A 34 8.08 0.12 3.10
CA ILE A 34 8.65 -1.20 2.77
C ILE A 34 7.52 -2.05 2.19
N HIS A 35 7.76 -2.64 1.02
CA HIS A 35 6.75 -3.44 0.32
C HIS A 35 7.38 -4.62 -0.40
N GLY A 36 6.69 -5.75 -0.47
CA GLY A 36 7.14 -6.92 -1.24
C GLY A 36 6.70 -6.83 -2.70
N ASN A 37 7.61 -7.03 -3.64
CA ASN A 37 7.32 -6.97 -5.09
C ASN A 37 6.21 -7.96 -5.54
N LYS A 38 6.04 -9.08 -4.83
CA LYS A 38 5.11 -10.18 -5.12
C LYS A 38 4.04 -10.37 -4.05
N ASP A 39 3.73 -9.33 -3.26
CA ASP A 39 2.64 -9.43 -2.28
C ASP A 39 1.29 -9.62 -3.00
N ILE A 40 0.70 -10.82 -2.84
CA ILE A 40 -0.58 -11.19 -3.43
C ILE A 40 -1.79 -10.63 -2.67
N ALA A 41 -1.61 -10.29 -1.39
CA ALA A 41 -2.66 -9.79 -0.53
C ALA A 41 -2.83 -8.28 -0.69
N VAL A 42 -1.71 -7.56 -0.80
CA VAL A 42 -1.65 -6.10 -1.02
C VAL A 42 -0.82 -5.81 -2.26
N PRO A 43 -1.42 -5.76 -3.46
CA PRO A 43 -0.67 -5.51 -4.68
C PRO A 43 0.01 -4.13 -4.68
N PHE A 44 1.19 -4.04 -5.29
CA PHE A 44 1.92 -2.77 -5.36
C PHE A 44 1.11 -1.68 -6.08
N GLU A 45 0.35 -2.04 -7.12
CA GLU A 45 -0.51 -1.10 -7.85
C GLU A 45 -1.71 -0.58 -7.04
N SER A 46 -1.96 -1.13 -5.85
CA SER A 46 -2.99 -0.61 -4.93
C SER A 46 -2.51 0.60 -4.11
N LEU A 47 -1.20 0.87 -4.10
CA LEU A 47 -0.63 2.01 -3.39
C LEU A 47 -0.91 3.30 -4.15
N SER A 48 -1.62 4.22 -3.51
CA SER A 48 -1.94 5.55 -4.07
C SER A 48 -0.95 6.64 -3.67
N ILE A 49 0.12 6.29 -2.95
CA ILE A 49 1.16 7.21 -2.51
C ILE A 49 2.52 6.68 -2.94
N ASP A 50 3.32 7.55 -3.55
CA ASP A 50 4.73 7.29 -3.79
C ASP A 50 5.60 7.96 -2.72
N PHE A 51 6.06 7.16 -1.76
CA PHE A 51 6.96 7.65 -0.70
C PHE A 51 8.38 7.83 -1.24
N ILE A 52 9.03 8.95 -0.89
CA ILE A 52 10.40 9.27 -1.33
C ILE A 52 11.37 8.18 -0.89
N ASN A 53 11.26 7.74 0.37
CA ASN A 53 12.05 6.63 0.89
C ASN A 53 11.22 5.36 0.80
N LYS A 54 11.51 4.51 -0.19
CA LYS A 54 10.88 3.20 -0.34
C LYS A 54 11.89 2.09 -0.57
N ILE A 55 11.63 0.94 0.04
CA ILE A 55 12.34 -0.32 -0.19
C ILE A 55 11.33 -1.31 -0.77
N ILE A 56 11.63 -1.79 -1.97
CA ILE A 56 10.93 -2.92 -2.56
C ILE A 56 11.74 -4.17 -2.29
N VAL A 57 11.16 -5.10 -1.54
CA VAL A 57 11.76 -6.40 -1.27
C VAL A 57 11.50 -7.28 -2.48
N GLU A 58 12.58 -7.83 -3.04
CA GLU A 58 12.50 -8.80 -4.13
C GLU A 58 12.35 -10.21 -3.53
N ASN A 59 11.20 -10.83 -3.76
CA ASN A 59 10.88 -12.21 -3.37
C ASN A 59 10.47 -13.00 -4.61
#